data_AF-A0A937IBQ3-F1
#
_entry.id   AF-A0A937IBQ3-F1
#
_cell.length_a   1.000
_cell.length_b   1.000
_cell.length_c   1.000
_cell.angle_alpha   90.00
_cell.angle_beta   90.00
_cell.angle_gamma   90.00
#
_symmetry.space_group_name_H-M   'P 1'
#
loop_
_entity.id
_entity.type
_entity.pdbx_description
1 polymer ?
#
loop_
_entity_poly.entity_id
_entity_poly.type
_entity_poly.pdbx_seq_one_letter_code
_entity_poly.pdbx_strand_id
1 'polypeptide(L)' 'MIKRQNLKILKNHETSISCDGDSVSGRHPKIFLTLKDGSAECYYCGKLFVTEDTHEKYLNKARKNFKKNKKNV' A
#
# COMPACT_ATOMS: atom_id res chain seq x y z
N MET A 1 -6.62 8.96 -4.93
CA MET A 1 -5.72 8.24 -5.87
C MET A 1 -4.52 7.75 -5.08
N ILE A 2 -4.31 6.43 -4.96
CA ILE A 2 -3.07 5.90 -4.38
C ILE A 2 -1.92 6.28 -5.32
N LYS A 3 -1.00 7.14 -4.87
CA LYS A 3 0.24 7.41 -5.60
C LYS A 3 1.08 6.13 -5.56
N ARG A 4 1.02 5.32 -6.63
CA ARG A 4 1.72 4.01 -6.75
C ARG A 4 3.23 4.06 -6.51
N GLN A 5 3.81 5.26 -6.50
CA GLN A 5 5.26 5.48 -6.38
C GLN A 5 5.80 5.27 -4.96
N ASN A 6 4.95 5.18 -3.93
CA ASN A 6 5.40 4.97 -2.54
C ASN A 6 4.65 3.80 -1.86
N LEU A 7 4.68 2.63 -2.48
CA LEU A 7 4.04 1.40 -1.99
C LEU A 7 5.08 0.34 -1.63
N LYS A 8 4.89 -0.36 -0.51
CA LYS A 8 5.62 -1.58 -0.16
C LYS A 8 4.64 -2.73 0.05
N ILE A 9 4.87 -3.83 -0.66
CA ILE A 9 4.11 -5.08 -0.50
C ILE A 9 4.79 -5.92 0.57
N LEU A 10 3.98 -6.47 1.47
CA LEU A 10 4.36 -7.26 2.63
C LEU A 10 3.79 -8.67 2.52
N LYS A 11 4.41 -9.62 3.22
CA LYS A 11 3.87 -10.98 3.29
C LYS A 11 2.58 -10.99 4.10
N ASN A 12 1.65 -11.88 3.76
CA ASN A 12 0.33 -11.93 4.39
C ASN A 12 0.33 -12.19 5.92
N HIS A 13 1.39 -12.79 6.46
CA HIS A 13 1.51 -13.05 7.90
C HIS A 13 2.04 -11.86 8.71
N GLU A 14 2.48 -10.79 8.05
CA GLU A 14 2.94 -9.59 8.75
C GLU A 14 1.72 -8.82 9.28
N THR A 15 1.72 -8.54 10.59
CA THR A 15 0.67 -7.74 11.26
C THR A 15 1.19 -6.38 11.73
N SER A 16 2.50 -6.21 11.79
CA SER A 16 3.17 -4.99 12.21
C SER A 16 4.41 -4.74 11.37
N ILE A 17 4.69 -3.48 11.05
CA ILE A 17 5.90 -3.06 10.36
C ILE A 17 6.60 -1.93 11.09
N SER A 18 7.90 -1.81 10.84
CA SER A 18 8.66 -0.61 11.21
C SER A 18 8.99 0.23 10.00
N CYS A 19 8.95 1.55 10.16
CA CYS A 19 9.36 2.51 9.14
C CYS A 19 10.26 3.58 9.76
N ASP A 20 11.41 3.82 9.14
CA ASP A 20 12.42 4.82 9.51
C ASP A 20 12.68 5.84 8.36
N GLY A 21 11.82 5.79 7.34
CA GLY A 21 11.94 6.61 6.14
C GLY A 21 12.89 6.00 5.10
N ASP A 22 13.14 6.75 4.04
CA ASP A 22 14.11 6.38 3.00
C ASP A 22 14.73 7.64 2.37
N SER A 23 15.69 7.45 1.47
CA SER A 23 16.39 8.55 0.79
C SER A 23 15.49 9.38 -0.14
N VAL A 24 14.33 8.86 -0.54
CA VAL A 24 13.41 9.51 -1.50
C VAL A 24 12.32 10.28 -0.78
N SER A 25 11.77 9.69 0.28
CA SER A 25 10.59 10.14 1.02
C SER A 25 10.96 10.92 2.28
N GLY A 26 12.25 10.99 2.62
CA GLY A 26 12.79 11.61 3.84
C GLY A 26 13.00 10.59 4.96
N ARG A 27 14.05 10.82 5.76
CA ARG A 27 14.34 10.06 6.99
C ARG A 27 13.51 10.59 8.16
N HIS A 28 13.02 9.69 9.01
CA HIS A 28 12.28 10.05 10.22
C HIS A 28 12.59 9.07 11.36
N PRO A 29 12.24 9.39 12.61
CA PRO A 29 12.38 8.44 13.72
C PRO A 29 11.70 7.11 13.40
N LYS A 30 12.32 6.00 13.84
CA LYS A 30 11.75 4.67 13.67
C LYS A 30 10.41 4.59 14.37
N ILE A 31 9.36 4.33 13.60
CA ILE A 31 8.01 4.07 14.11
C ILE A 31 7.57 2.65 13.83
N PHE A 32 6.59 2.18 14.60
CA PHE A 32 5.94 0.90 14.41
C PHE A 32 4.48 1.13 14.08
N LEU A 33 3.99 0.48 13.03
CA LEU A 33 2.62 0.58 12.55
C LEU A 33 2.01 -0.82 12.53
N THR A 34 0.80 -0.94 13.04
CA THR A 34 -0.01 -2.14 12.91
C THR A 34 -0.81 -2.07 11.61
N LEU A 35 -0.80 -3.14 10.84
CA LEU A 35 -1.61 -3.27 9.63
C LEU A 35 -3.08 -3.46 10.03
N LYS A 36 -3.94 -2.54 9.60
CA LYS A 36 -5.39 -2.69 9.71
C LYS A 36 -5.94 -3.15 8.36
N ASP A 37 -6.67 -4.27 8.36
CA ASP A 37 -7.22 -4.88 7.14
C ASP A 37 -6.16 -5.14 6.05
N GLY A 38 -4.93 -5.46 6.47
CA GLY A 38 -3.80 -5.71 5.57
C GLY A 38 -3.23 -4.45 4.90
N SER A 39 -3.46 -3.26 5.48
CA SER A 39 -2.82 -2.02 5.01
C SER A 39 -2.49 -1.05 6.15
N ALA A 40 -1.46 -0.22 5.94
CA ALA A 40 -1.08 0.87 6.83
C ALA A 40 -0.32 1.95 6.05
N GLU A 41 -0.50 3.21 6.42
CA GLU A 41 0.23 4.34 5.82
C GLU A 41 1.14 4.97 6.86
N CYS A 42 2.39 5.24 6.50
CA CYS A 42 3.29 5.99 7.35
C CYS A 42 2.94 7.48 7.35
N TYR A 43 2.62 8.02 8.53
CA TYR A 43 2.27 9.43 8.71
C TYR A 43 3.41 10.42 8.41
N TYR A 44 4.66 9.97 8.40
CA TYR A 44 5.82 10.82 8.10
C TYR A 44 6.13 10.86 6.61
N CYS A 45 6.33 9.69 6.00
CA CYS A 45 6.82 9.59 4.62
C CYS A 45 5.72 9.28 3.60
N GLY A 46 4.47 9.08 4.04
CA GLY A 46 3.34 8.73 3.16
C GLY A 46 3.50 7.39 2.45
N LYS A 47 4.40 6.52 2.93
CA LYS A 47 4.62 5.19 2.35
C LYS A 47 3.44 4.30 2.75
N LEU A 48 2.79 3.73 1.74
CA LEU A 48 1.71 2.78 1.92
C LEU A 48 2.28 1.37 1.99
N PHE A 49 1.91 0.64 3.03
CA PHE A 49 2.25 -0.75 3.23
C PHE A 49 0.98 -1.58 3.05
N VAL A 50 1.06 -2.63 2.25
CA VAL A 50 -0.09 -3.51 1.97
C VAL A 50 0.36 -4.96 1.94
N THR A 51 -0.48 -5.87 2.42
CA THR A 51 -0.25 -7.31 2.24
C THR A 51 -0.50 -7.74 0.79
N GLU A 52 0.11 -8.84 0.37
CA GLU A 52 -0.06 -9.43 -0.97
C GLU A 52 -1.55 -9.64 -1.32
N ASP A 53 -2.33 -10.21 -0.40
CA ASP A 53 -3.77 -10.45 -0.60
C ASP A 53 -4.55 -9.16 -0.81
N THR A 54 -4.24 -8.14 -0.01
CA THR A 54 -4.90 -6.84 -0.09
C THR A 54 -4.53 -6.15 -1.39
N HIS A 55 -3.25 -6.21 -1.79
CA HIS A 55 -2.78 -5.68 -3.07
C HIS A 55 -3.48 -6.36 -4.27
N GLU A 56 -3.57 -7.69 -4.28
CA GLU A 56 -4.23 -8.44 -5.37
C GLU A 56 -5.73 -8.15 -5.44
N LYS A 57 -6.41 -7.98 -4.29
CA LYS A 57 -7.81 -7.52 -4.24
C LYS A 57 -7.97 -6.15 -4.90
N TYR A 58 -7.08 -5.20 -4.62
CA TYR A 58 -7.10 -3.87 -5.25
C TYR A 58 -6.88 -3.95 -6.78
N LEU A 59 -5.89 -4.72 -7.22
CA LEU A 59 -5.62 -4.92 -8.66
C LEU A 59 -6.83 -5.54 -9.38
N ASN A 60 -7.47 -6.53 -8.78
CA ASN A 60 -8.63 -7.18 -9.38
C ASN A 60 -9.84 -6.24 -9.49
N LYS A 61 -10.08 -5.37 -8.50
CA LYS A 61 -11.09 -4.31 -8.61
C LYS A 61 -10.77 -3.35 -9.75
N ALA A 62 -9.52 -2.89 -9.86
CA ALA A 62 -9.08 -1.99 -10.92
C ALA A 62 -9.24 -2.60 -12.31
N ARG A 63 -8.82 -3.87 -12.50
CA ARG A 63 -8.98 -4.62 -13.76
C ARG A 63 -10.45 -4.77 -14.16
N LYS A 64 -11.34 -5.08 -13.21
CA LYS A 64 -12.79 -5.18 -13.46
C LYS A 64 -13.40 -3.85 -13.90
N ASN A 65 -13.04 -2.76 -13.22
CA ASN A 65 -13.52 -1.42 -13.56
C ASN A 65 -13.07 -0.99 -14.95
N PHE A 66 -11.81 -1.28 -15.31
CA PHE A 66 -11.30 -0.99 -16.65
C PHE A 66 -12.06 -1.77 -17.75
N LYS A 67 -12.31 -3.08 -17.53
CA LYS A 67 -13.12 -3.91 -18.44
C LYS A 67 -14.56 -3.39 -18.57
N LYS A 68 -15.16 -2.88 -17.49
CA LYS A 68 -16.50 -2.29 -17.52
C LYS A 68 -16.53 -1.00 -18.34
N ASN A 69 -15.55 -0.12 -18.17
CA ASN A 69 -15.46 1.11 -18.96
C ASN A 69 -15.27 0.84 -20.45
N LYS A 70 -14.44 -0.14 -20.83
CA LYS A 70 -14.23 -0.51 -22.25
C LYS A 70 -15.48 -1.10 -22.93
N LYS A 71 -16.46 -1.59 -22.17
CA LYS A 71 -17.75 -2.06 -22.72
C LYS A 71 -18.78 -0.93 -22.90
N ASN A 72 -18.53 0.23 -22.30
CA ASN A 72 -19.42 1.38 -22.30
C ASN A 72 -18.90 2.55 -23.17
N VAL A 73 -17.84 2.31 -23.95
CA VAL A 73 -17.25 3.20 -24.96
C VAL A 73 -17.33 2.48 -26.29
#